data_AF-R9AX99-F1
#
_entry.id   AF-R9AX99-F1
#
_cell.length_a   1.000
_cell.length_b   1.000
_cell.length_c   1.000
_cell.angle_alpha   90.00
_cell.angle_beta   90.00
_cell.angle_gamma   90.00
#
_symmetry.space_group_name_H-M   'P 1'
#
loop_
_entity.id
_entity.type
_entity.pdbx_description
1 polymer ?
#
loop_
_entity_poly.entity_id
_entity_poly.type
_entity_poly.pdbx_seq_one_letter_code
_entity_poly.pdbx_strand_id
1 'polypeptide(L)'
;MITHITNRQGHPLAVQVQGLKDAPVIMFSNSLGTDHGMWQAQVAALADHYQIISYDTRGHGASAVIANSTLQNLAEDVVDILDALAIEKVHFCGISMGGITALALAIYHAERFHSISVANSAAKIGTAEAWNSRADSVEQNGLAEIVKTTHTRWFSEHFDYAHDVLAQKTIQSLAMTPAQGYANACRALADADVRDQLHQIQIPTLIIAGQYDPVTTVQDAEFMHQLIATSQLEILAASHLSNIEQPQVFNQTLSKFIQNI
;
A
#
# COMPACT_ATOMS: atom_id res chain seq x y z
N MET A 1 -0.86 0.38 -20.23
CA MET A 1 -1.49 -0.94 -20.43
C MET A 1 -1.05 -1.84 -19.29
N ILE A 2 -1.95 -2.71 -18.81
CA ILE A 2 -1.60 -3.72 -17.80
C ILE A 2 -0.85 -4.85 -18.50
N THR A 3 0.21 -5.32 -17.87
CA THR A 3 1.02 -6.48 -18.26
C THR A 3 1.08 -7.45 -17.09
N HIS A 4 1.18 -8.76 -17.37
CA HIS A 4 1.38 -9.75 -16.33
C HIS A 4 2.84 -10.19 -16.27
N ILE A 5 3.44 -10.13 -15.08
CA ILE A 5 4.72 -10.75 -14.79
C ILE A 5 4.50 -12.04 -14.00
N THR A 6 5.43 -12.99 -14.06
CA THR A 6 5.37 -14.21 -13.26
C THR A 6 6.28 -14.06 -12.05
N ASN A 7 5.73 -14.15 -10.84
CA ASN A 7 6.52 -14.10 -9.62
C ASN A 7 7.33 -15.39 -9.40
N ARG A 8 8.21 -15.41 -8.39
CA ARG A 8 9.05 -16.57 -8.05
C ARG A 8 8.30 -17.84 -7.69
N GLN A 9 7.01 -17.72 -7.37
CA GLN A 9 6.10 -18.84 -7.10
C GLN A 9 5.37 -19.33 -8.36
N GLY A 10 5.64 -18.76 -9.54
CA GLY A 10 5.04 -19.16 -10.81
C GLY A 10 3.65 -18.56 -11.07
N HIS A 11 3.24 -17.53 -10.31
CA HIS A 11 1.90 -16.93 -10.41
C HIS A 11 1.94 -15.56 -11.09
N PRO A 12 0.91 -15.22 -11.89
CA PRO A 12 0.86 -13.94 -12.58
C PRO A 12 0.46 -12.79 -11.64
N LEU A 13 1.20 -11.70 -11.72
CA LEU A 13 0.88 -10.41 -11.09
C LEU A 13 0.62 -9.37 -12.17
N ALA A 14 -0.50 -8.65 -12.06
CA ALA A 14 -0.84 -7.53 -12.94
C ALA A 14 -0.04 -6.29 -12.55
N VAL A 15 0.68 -5.73 -13.51
CA VAL A 15 1.57 -4.58 -13.35
C VAL A 15 1.25 -3.56 -14.44
N GLN A 16 1.31 -2.29 -14.09
CA GLN A 16 1.15 -1.16 -14.99
C GLN A 16 2.33 -0.21 -14.84
N VAL A 17 2.93 0.13 -15.97
CA VAL A 17 4.01 1.13 -16.06
C VAL A 17 3.49 2.34 -16.83
N GLN A 18 3.66 3.53 -16.26
CA GLN A 18 3.23 4.81 -16.81
C GLN A 18 4.29 5.90 -16.61
N GLY A 19 4.08 7.06 -17.22
CA GLY A 19 4.97 8.22 -17.09
C GLY A 19 6.20 8.16 -17.98
N LEU A 20 7.18 8.98 -17.64
CA LEU A 20 8.38 9.18 -18.46
C LEU A 20 9.33 7.99 -18.36
N LYS A 21 9.65 7.39 -19.51
CA LYS A 21 10.69 6.37 -19.60
C LYS A 21 12.04 6.96 -19.18
N ASP A 22 12.85 6.17 -18.48
CA ASP A 22 14.20 6.52 -18.04
C ASP A 22 14.28 7.68 -17.02
N ALA A 23 13.13 8.12 -16.48
CA ALA A 23 13.04 9.03 -15.34
C ALA A 23 13.17 8.25 -14.02
N PRO A 24 13.41 8.93 -12.87
CA PRO A 24 13.38 8.28 -11.56
C PRO A 24 12.08 7.51 -11.35
N VAL A 25 12.19 6.32 -10.76
CA VAL A 25 11.07 5.38 -10.68
C VAL A 25 10.38 5.49 -9.32
N ILE A 26 9.04 5.58 -9.32
CA ILE A 26 8.20 5.44 -8.12
C ILE A 26 7.32 4.21 -8.27
N MET A 27 7.36 3.31 -7.30
CA MET A 27 6.49 2.15 -7.23
C MET A 27 5.46 2.30 -6.11
N PHE A 28 4.19 2.09 -6.46
CA PHE A 28 3.05 2.19 -5.54
C PHE A 28 2.51 0.81 -5.13
N SER A 29 2.20 0.65 -3.84
CA SER A 29 1.65 -0.59 -3.27
C SER A 29 0.37 -0.35 -2.47
N ASN A 30 -0.64 -1.17 -2.74
CA ASN A 30 -2.03 -0.87 -2.45
C ASN A 30 -2.45 -1.18 -1.00
N SER A 31 -3.59 -0.62 -0.61
CA SER A 31 -4.32 -1.04 0.58
C SER A 31 -4.97 -2.41 0.39
N LEU A 32 -5.40 -3.03 1.49
CA LEU A 32 -6.18 -4.26 1.45
C LEU A 32 -7.54 -4.01 0.80
N GLY A 33 -7.91 -4.85 -0.17
CA GLY A 33 -9.19 -4.77 -0.86
C GLY A 33 -9.27 -3.66 -1.90
N THR A 34 -8.12 -3.13 -2.33
CA THR A 34 -8.03 -2.19 -3.45
C THR A 34 -7.14 -2.74 -4.57
N ASP A 35 -7.18 -2.09 -5.72
CA ASP A 35 -6.33 -2.37 -6.87
C ASP A 35 -5.43 -1.15 -7.19
N HIS A 36 -4.58 -1.27 -8.19
CA HIS A 36 -3.68 -0.20 -8.65
C HIS A 36 -4.42 1.09 -9.01
N GLY A 37 -5.72 1.03 -9.34
CA GLY A 37 -6.54 2.17 -9.71
C GLY A 37 -6.66 3.23 -8.61
N MET A 38 -6.46 2.85 -7.34
CA MET A 38 -6.47 3.80 -6.22
C MET A 38 -5.41 4.90 -6.32
N TRP A 39 -4.37 4.70 -7.15
CA TRP A 39 -3.26 5.63 -7.34
C TRP A 39 -3.47 6.60 -8.51
N GLN A 40 -4.65 6.62 -9.13
CA GLN A 40 -4.88 7.41 -10.35
C GLN A 40 -4.60 8.90 -10.19
N ALA A 41 -4.90 9.49 -9.02
CA ALA A 41 -4.59 10.89 -8.73
C ALA A 41 -3.08 11.17 -8.62
N GLN A 42 -2.31 10.24 -8.04
CA GLN A 42 -0.84 10.31 -7.96
C GLN A 42 -0.23 10.15 -9.34
N VAL A 43 -0.70 9.17 -10.12
CA VAL A 43 -0.24 8.93 -11.48
C VAL A 43 -0.45 10.16 -12.36
N ALA A 44 -1.63 10.78 -12.30
CA ALA A 44 -1.93 11.98 -13.08
C ALA A 44 -1.03 13.18 -12.73
N ALA A 45 -0.61 13.30 -11.47
CA ALA A 45 0.21 14.42 -11.02
C ALA A 45 1.72 14.21 -11.20
N LEU A 46 2.19 12.96 -11.27
CA LEU A 46 3.61 12.61 -11.21
C LEU A 46 4.17 12.05 -12.52
N ALA A 47 3.32 11.63 -13.45
CA ALA A 47 3.75 10.95 -14.68
C ALA A 47 4.63 11.80 -15.61
N ASP A 48 4.58 13.13 -15.50
CA ASP A 48 5.41 14.06 -16.27
C ASP A 48 6.84 14.21 -15.72
N HIS A 49 7.13 13.60 -14.57
CA HIS A 49 8.44 13.71 -13.90
C HIS A 49 9.05 12.36 -13.53
N TYR A 50 8.22 11.32 -13.41
CA TYR A 50 8.62 10.02 -12.92
C TYR A 50 8.14 8.90 -13.84
N GLN A 51 8.88 7.79 -13.83
CA GLN A 51 8.35 6.51 -14.28
C GLN A 51 7.58 5.89 -13.11
N ILE A 52 6.31 5.56 -13.32
CA ILE A 52 5.43 5.09 -12.26
C ILE A 52 5.10 3.63 -12.49
N ILE A 53 5.29 2.82 -11.46
CA ILE A 53 4.91 1.41 -11.41
C ILE A 53 3.79 1.27 -10.39
N SER A 54 2.68 0.71 -10.83
CA SER A 54 1.60 0.27 -9.94
C SER A 54 1.27 -1.17 -10.26
N TYR A 55 0.83 -1.93 -9.27
CA TYR A 55 0.53 -3.35 -9.45
C TYR A 55 -0.68 -3.73 -8.62
N ASP A 56 -1.34 -4.81 -8.99
CA ASP A 56 -2.34 -5.43 -8.13
C ASP A 56 -1.63 -6.42 -7.21
N THR A 57 -1.76 -6.22 -5.90
CA THR A 57 -1.24 -7.17 -4.92
C THR A 57 -1.81 -8.57 -5.17
N ARG A 58 -1.05 -9.63 -4.90
CA ARG A 58 -1.57 -11.01 -4.92
C ARG A 58 -2.96 -11.10 -4.27
N GLY A 59 -3.88 -11.79 -4.92
CA GLY A 59 -5.28 -11.91 -4.49
C GLY A 59 -6.18 -10.70 -4.75
N HIS A 60 -5.69 -9.65 -5.40
CA HIS A 60 -6.44 -8.43 -5.70
C HIS A 60 -6.45 -8.12 -7.20
N GLY A 61 -7.42 -7.31 -7.62
CA GLY A 61 -7.52 -6.81 -8.99
C GLY A 61 -7.37 -7.91 -10.05
N ALA A 62 -6.44 -7.70 -10.98
CA ALA A 62 -6.12 -8.62 -12.07
C ALA A 62 -4.94 -9.58 -11.77
N SER A 63 -4.47 -9.63 -10.52
CA SER A 63 -3.44 -10.58 -10.06
C SER A 63 -4.04 -11.91 -9.60
N ALA A 64 -3.24 -12.97 -9.67
CA ALA A 64 -3.68 -14.29 -9.22
C ALA A 64 -3.97 -14.34 -7.71
N VAL A 65 -4.94 -15.17 -7.34
CA VAL A 65 -5.15 -15.58 -5.94
C VAL A 65 -4.10 -16.63 -5.57
N ILE A 66 -3.27 -16.31 -4.59
CA ILE A 66 -2.17 -17.18 -4.13
C ILE A 66 -2.42 -17.54 -2.66
N ALA A 67 -2.39 -18.84 -2.35
CA ALA A 67 -2.59 -19.36 -1.00
C ALA A 67 -1.40 -19.04 -0.08
N ASN A 68 -1.63 -19.12 1.24
CA ASN A 68 -0.58 -19.00 2.28
C ASN A 68 0.28 -17.74 2.14
N SER A 69 -0.37 -16.61 1.85
CA SER A 69 0.31 -15.33 1.72
C SER A 69 0.88 -14.88 3.07
N THR A 70 2.13 -14.40 3.06
CA THR A 70 2.82 -13.83 4.21
C THR A 70 3.32 -12.43 3.88
N LEU A 71 3.69 -11.63 4.90
CA LEU A 71 4.34 -10.34 4.68
C LEU A 71 5.62 -10.46 3.82
N GLN A 72 6.39 -11.52 4.04
CA GLN A 72 7.56 -11.81 3.21
C GLN A 72 7.15 -11.95 1.74
N ASN A 73 6.11 -12.74 1.44
CA ASN A 73 5.70 -12.90 0.04
C ASN A 73 5.17 -11.60 -0.60
N LEU A 74 4.56 -10.70 0.17
CA LEU A 74 4.16 -9.38 -0.33
C LEU A 74 5.39 -8.54 -0.72
N ALA A 75 6.45 -8.58 0.07
CA ALA A 75 7.72 -7.90 -0.24
C ALA A 75 8.45 -8.56 -1.42
N GLU A 76 8.49 -9.89 -1.46
CA GLU A 76 9.11 -10.66 -2.53
C GLU A 76 8.45 -10.42 -3.89
N ASP A 77 7.11 -10.27 -3.93
CA ASP A 77 6.39 -9.91 -5.15
C ASP A 77 6.85 -8.57 -5.72
N VAL A 78 7.14 -7.58 -4.85
CA VAL A 78 7.67 -6.28 -5.28
C VAL A 78 9.04 -6.45 -5.91
N VAL A 79 9.92 -7.21 -5.27
CA VAL A 79 11.26 -7.52 -5.79
C VAL A 79 11.17 -8.24 -7.14
N ASP A 80 10.27 -9.22 -7.28
CA ASP A 80 10.05 -9.95 -8.53
C ASP A 80 9.54 -9.05 -9.66
N ILE A 81 8.68 -8.08 -9.35
CA ILE A 81 8.23 -7.07 -10.32
C ILE A 81 9.41 -6.20 -10.78
N LEU A 82 10.25 -5.74 -9.85
CA LEU A 82 11.44 -4.95 -10.21
C LEU A 82 12.42 -5.74 -11.08
N ASP A 83 12.64 -7.01 -10.76
CA ASP A 83 13.52 -7.90 -11.53
C ASP A 83 12.97 -8.15 -12.94
N ALA A 84 11.66 -8.41 -13.06
CA ALA A 84 10.99 -8.63 -14.35
C ALA A 84 11.02 -7.38 -15.24
N LEU A 85 11.02 -6.19 -14.65
CA LEU A 85 11.13 -4.91 -15.35
C LEU A 85 12.58 -4.44 -15.56
N ALA A 86 13.57 -5.22 -15.07
CA ALA A 86 14.99 -4.87 -15.07
C ALA A 86 15.31 -3.52 -14.40
N ILE A 87 14.66 -3.25 -13.27
CA ILE A 87 14.83 -2.03 -12.49
C ILE A 87 15.61 -2.34 -11.21
N GLU A 88 16.78 -1.69 -11.08
CA GLU A 88 17.69 -1.95 -9.97
C GLU A 88 17.20 -1.31 -8.66
N LYS A 89 16.84 -0.02 -8.69
CA LYS A 89 16.37 0.76 -7.54
C LYS A 89 15.20 1.67 -7.87
N VAL A 90 14.29 1.85 -6.90
CA VAL A 90 13.12 2.73 -7.00
C VAL A 90 12.87 3.51 -5.71
N HIS A 91 12.05 4.57 -5.77
CA HIS A 91 11.32 5.03 -4.60
C HIS A 91 10.07 4.17 -4.44
N PHE A 92 9.75 3.73 -3.22
CA PHE A 92 8.57 2.91 -2.97
C PHE A 92 7.59 3.63 -2.05
N CYS A 93 6.31 3.64 -2.40
CA CYS A 93 5.26 4.22 -1.59
C CYS A 93 4.12 3.22 -1.41
N GLY A 94 3.89 2.83 -0.16
CA GLY A 94 2.85 1.87 0.18
C GLY A 94 1.84 2.46 1.15
N ILE A 95 0.57 2.12 0.96
CA ILE A 95 -0.51 2.53 1.88
C ILE A 95 -1.09 1.34 2.63
N SER A 96 -1.26 1.44 3.96
CA SER A 96 -1.84 0.37 4.78
C SER A 96 -1.07 -0.95 4.66
N MET A 97 -1.67 -2.01 4.10
CA MET A 97 -0.97 -3.25 3.78
C MET A 97 0.29 -3.01 2.91
N GLY A 98 0.23 -2.10 1.94
CA GLY A 98 1.40 -1.69 1.18
C GLY A 98 2.45 -0.96 2.03
N GLY A 99 2.03 -0.23 3.07
CA GLY A 99 2.93 0.47 3.99
C GLY A 99 3.72 -0.48 4.89
N ILE A 100 3.08 -1.51 5.46
CA ILE A 100 3.82 -2.55 6.22
C ILE A 100 4.69 -3.40 5.27
N THR A 101 4.29 -3.55 4.01
CA THR A 101 5.15 -4.12 2.96
C THR A 101 6.39 -3.25 2.71
N ALA A 102 6.25 -1.92 2.70
CA ALA A 102 7.38 -0.99 2.59
C ALA A 102 8.38 -1.16 3.75
N LEU A 103 7.88 -1.34 4.98
CA LEU A 103 8.72 -1.62 6.14
C LEU A 103 9.50 -2.93 5.97
N ALA A 104 8.83 -4.01 5.55
CA ALA A 104 9.49 -5.28 5.28
C ALA A 104 10.55 -5.16 4.17
N LEU A 105 10.26 -4.42 3.10
CA LEU A 105 11.22 -4.14 2.03
C LEU A 105 12.45 -3.38 2.54
N ALA A 106 12.26 -2.37 3.39
CA ALA A 106 13.36 -1.62 3.97
C ALA A 106 14.19 -2.42 4.99
N ILE A 107 13.62 -3.46 5.59
CA ILE A 107 14.34 -4.36 6.51
C ILE A 107 15.13 -5.41 5.73
N TYR A 108 14.53 -6.04 4.72
CA TYR A 108 15.08 -7.24 4.07
C TYR A 108 15.68 -7.01 2.67
N HIS A 109 15.35 -5.89 2.02
CA HIS A 109 15.70 -5.58 0.63
C HIS A 109 16.06 -4.10 0.43
N ALA A 110 16.66 -3.46 1.45
CA ALA A 110 16.95 -2.03 1.45
C ALA A 110 17.76 -1.57 0.23
N GLU A 111 18.62 -2.44 -0.31
CA GLU A 111 19.44 -2.20 -1.49
C GLU A 111 18.63 -2.01 -2.78
N ARG A 112 17.34 -2.33 -2.80
CA ARG A 112 16.44 -2.13 -3.95
C ARG A 112 15.72 -0.80 -3.94
N PHE A 113 15.96 0.05 -2.93
CA PHE A 113 15.19 1.28 -2.74
C PHE A 113 16.08 2.50 -2.48
N HIS A 114 15.74 3.61 -3.14
CA HIS A 114 16.30 4.92 -2.82
C HIS A 114 15.68 5.48 -1.54
N SER A 115 14.36 5.29 -1.38
CA SER A 115 13.62 5.62 -0.17
C SER A 115 12.30 4.85 -0.12
N ILE A 116 11.72 4.76 1.07
CA ILE A 116 10.37 4.23 1.27
C ILE A 116 9.43 5.30 1.84
N SER A 117 8.15 5.21 1.48
CA SER A 117 7.06 6.00 2.06
C SER A 117 6.00 5.05 2.62
N VAL A 118 5.72 5.19 3.90
CA VAL A 118 4.78 4.39 4.70
C VAL A 118 3.56 5.26 4.99
N ALA A 119 2.54 5.17 4.15
CA ALA A 119 1.32 5.95 4.29
C ALA A 119 0.22 5.15 5.01
N ASN A 120 -0.48 5.78 5.96
CA ASN A 120 -1.64 5.22 6.66
C ASN A 120 -1.45 3.74 7.02
N SER A 121 -0.37 3.46 7.74
CA SER A 121 0.10 2.12 8.05
C SER A 121 0.68 2.06 9.46
N ALA A 122 0.97 0.86 9.94
CA ALA A 122 1.65 0.61 11.21
C ALA A 122 2.65 -0.54 11.05
N ALA A 123 3.58 -0.65 12.00
CA ALA A 123 4.50 -1.79 12.09
C ALA A 123 3.82 -3.09 12.59
N LYS A 124 2.61 -2.94 13.17
CA LYS A 124 1.64 -4.01 13.44
C LYS A 124 0.24 -3.42 13.25
N ILE A 125 -0.50 -3.88 12.24
CA ILE A 125 -1.84 -3.37 11.96
C ILE A 125 -2.86 -4.28 12.64
N GLY A 126 -3.70 -3.76 13.53
CA GLY A 126 -4.75 -4.52 14.21
C GLY A 126 -4.22 -5.71 15.04
N THR A 127 -5.09 -6.71 15.28
CA THR A 127 -4.75 -7.92 16.04
C THR A 127 -4.91 -9.18 15.22
N ALA A 128 -4.13 -10.22 15.54
CA ALA A 128 -4.20 -11.51 14.85
C ALA A 128 -5.61 -12.13 14.90
N GLU A 129 -6.26 -12.06 16.06
CA GLU A 129 -7.63 -12.56 16.25
C GLU A 129 -8.64 -11.83 15.34
N ALA A 130 -8.60 -10.50 15.29
CA ALA A 130 -9.51 -9.71 14.46
C ALA A 130 -9.32 -9.99 12.96
N TRP A 131 -8.06 -10.16 12.53
CA TRP A 131 -7.75 -10.50 11.14
C TRP A 131 -8.18 -11.92 10.76
N ASN A 132 -7.93 -12.90 11.61
CA ASN A 132 -8.36 -14.28 11.37
C ASN A 132 -9.90 -14.39 11.35
N SER A 133 -10.58 -13.75 12.30
CA SER A 133 -12.04 -13.68 12.32
C SER A 133 -12.60 -13.01 11.06
N ARG A 134 -11.96 -11.92 10.59
CA ARG A 134 -12.34 -11.28 9.32
C ARG A 134 -12.10 -12.20 8.12
N ALA A 135 -10.98 -12.91 8.07
CA ALA A 135 -10.67 -13.85 6.98
C ALA A 135 -11.73 -14.95 6.89
N ASP A 136 -12.04 -15.59 8.02
CA ASP A 136 -13.02 -16.67 8.08
C ASP A 136 -14.43 -16.18 7.69
N SER A 137 -14.81 -14.97 8.15
CA SER A 137 -16.09 -14.37 7.76
C SER A 137 -16.18 -14.07 6.26
N VAL A 138 -15.09 -13.59 5.65
CA VAL A 138 -15.05 -13.30 4.20
C VAL A 138 -15.10 -14.58 3.37
N GLU A 139 -14.45 -15.65 3.80
CA GLU A 139 -14.52 -16.95 3.12
C GLU A 139 -15.93 -17.54 3.16
N GLN A 140 -16.64 -17.36 4.28
CA GLN A 140 -18.00 -17.88 4.46
C GLN A 140 -19.06 -17.01 3.79
N ASN A 141 -18.95 -15.68 3.91
CA ASN A 141 -20.03 -14.74 3.61
C ASN A 141 -19.71 -13.78 2.45
N GLY A 142 -18.49 -13.84 1.91
CA GLY A 142 -18.00 -12.87 0.93
C GLY A 142 -17.74 -11.48 1.51
N LEU A 143 -17.63 -10.48 0.64
CA LEU A 143 -17.22 -9.11 1.01
C LEU A 143 -18.38 -8.14 1.24
N ALA A 144 -19.63 -8.56 1.06
CA ALA A 144 -20.79 -7.65 1.01
C ALA A 144 -20.91 -6.76 2.26
N GLU A 145 -20.72 -7.30 3.46
CA GLU A 145 -20.78 -6.53 4.71
C GLU A 145 -19.57 -5.59 4.89
N ILE A 146 -18.40 -6.00 4.41
CA ILE A 146 -17.21 -5.14 4.43
C ILE A 146 -17.42 -3.95 3.49
N VAL A 147 -17.93 -4.18 2.29
CA VAL A 147 -18.22 -3.13 1.30
C VAL A 147 -19.17 -2.07 1.87
N LYS A 148 -20.22 -2.48 2.59
CA LYS A 148 -21.19 -1.55 3.20
C LYS A 148 -20.56 -0.59 4.21
N THR A 149 -19.54 -1.04 4.92
CA THR A 149 -18.99 -0.33 6.09
C THR A 149 -17.62 0.29 5.85
N THR A 150 -16.90 -0.08 4.79
CA THR A 150 -15.50 0.33 4.65
C THR A 150 -15.32 1.83 4.42
N HIS A 151 -16.29 2.50 3.77
CA HIS A 151 -16.19 3.93 3.44
C HIS A 151 -15.96 4.81 4.68
N THR A 152 -16.58 4.48 5.82
CA THR A 152 -16.44 5.24 7.07
C THR A 152 -15.06 5.08 7.73
N ARG A 153 -14.29 4.08 7.30
CA ARG A 153 -12.89 3.89 7.74
C ARG A 153 -11.91 4.45 6.73
N TRP A 154 -12.25 4.43 5.45
CA TRP A 154 -11.37 4.90 4.37
C TRP A 154 -11.36 6.41 4.21
N PHE A 155 -12.49 7.06 4.50
CA PHE A 155 -12.67 8.49 4.29
C PHE A 155 -13.24 9.15 5.55
N SER A 156 -12.78 10.36 5.86
CA SER A 156 -13.33 11.13 6.96
C SER A 156 -14.72 11.68 6.64
N GLU A 157 -15.45 12.12 7.67
CA GLU A 157 -16.72 12.84 7.49
C GLU A 157 -16.59 14.18 6.76
N HIS A 158 -15.36 14.70 6.61
CA HIS A 158 -15.08 15.95 5.90
C HIS A 158 -14.87 15.75 4.40
N PHE A 159 -14.89 14.50 3.92
CA PHE A 159 -14.71 14.16 2.52
C PHE A 159 -16.01 13.61 1.91
N ASP A 160 -16.47 14.26 0.84
CA ASP A 160 -17.69 13.85 0.12
C ASP A 160 -17.41 12.65 -0.79
N TYR A 161 -17.18 11.49 -0.17
CA TYR A 161 -16.88 10.25 -0.88
C TYR A 161 -18.01 9.85 -1.85
N ALA A 162 -19.26 10.27 -1.57
CA ALA A 162 -20.43 9.93 -2.36
C ALA A 162 -20.40 10.57 -3.75
N HIS A 163 -19.80 11.76 -3.88
CA HIS A 163 -19.67 12.47 -5.14
C HIS A 163 -18.25 12.40 -5.73
N ASP A 164 -17.28 11.82 -5.02
CA ASP A 164 -15.94 11.57 -5.55
C ASP A 164 -15.87 10.28 -6.37
N VAL A 165 -15.52 10.44 -7.66
CA VAL A 165 -15.48 9.33 -8.63
C VAL A 165 -14.41 8.29 -8.28
N LEU A 166 -13.24 8.71 -7.81
CA LEU A 166 -12.15 7.78 -7.50
C LEU A 166 -12.45 7.00 -6.21
N ALA A 167 -13.00 7.67 -5.21
CA ALA A 167 -13.44 7.05 -3.97
C ALA A 167 -14.51 5.97 -4.23
N GLN A 168 -15.54 6.30 -5.02
CA GLN A 168 -16.58 5.33 -5.42
C GLN A 168 -16.00 4.14 -6.19
N LYS A 169 -15.10 4.38 -7.15
CA LYS A 169 -14.43 3.30 -7.89
C LYS A 169 -13.61 2.40 -6.96
N THR A 170 -12.93 2.97 -5.98
CA THR A 170 -12.12 2.21 -5.01
C THR A 170 -13.00 1.30 -4.15
N ILE A 171 -14.18 1.77 -3.73
CA ILE A 171 -15.18 0.93 -3.04
C ILE A 171 -15.71 -0.17 -3.97
N GLN A 172 -15.91 0.13 -5.25
CA GLN A 172 -16.34 -0.86 -6.24
C GLN A 172 -15.27 -1.94 -6.47
N SER A 173 -13.99 -1.59 -6.50
CA SER A 173 -12.88 -2.54 -6.59
C SER A 173 -12.86 -3.52 -5.40
N LEU A 174 -13.17 -3.05 -4.19
CA LEU A 174 -13.34 -3.93 -3.03
C LEU A 174 -14.46 -4.96 -3.27
N ALA A 175 -15.60 -4.52 -3.80
CA ALA A 175 -16.72 -5.42 -4.08
C ALA A 175 -16.40 -6.50 -5.11
N MET A 176 -15.43 -6.25 -5.99
CA MET A 176 -14.98 -7.18 -7.04
C MET A 176 -13.75 -8.00 -6.63
N THR A 177 -13.15 -7.74 -5.47
CA THR A 177 -11.97 -8.47 -4.99
C THR A 177 -12.33 -9.94 -4.71
N PRO A 178 -11.53 -10.92 -5.17
CA PRO A 178 -11.73 -12.32 -4.81
C PRO A 178 -11.71 -12.53 -3.29
N ALA A 179 -12.80 -13.07 -2.74
CA ALA A 179 -12.93 -13.27 -1.28
C ALA A 179 -11.76 -14.07 -0.69
N GLN A 180 -11.32 -15.13 -1.38
CA GLN A 180 -10.16 -15.92 -0.95
C GLN A 180 -8.86 -15.10 -0.95
N GLY A 181 -8.67 -14.22 -1.92
CA GLY A 181 -7.49 -13.34 -1.99
C GLY A 181 -7.47 -12.35 -0.83
N TYR A 182 -8.62 -11.73 -0.55
CA TYR A 182 -8.79 -10.86 0.61
C TYR A 182 -8.52 -11.60 1.94
N ALA A 183 -9.09 -12.79 2.11
CA ALA A 183 -8.90 -13.60 3.32
C ALA A 183 -7.43 -14.00 3.52
N ASN A 184 -6.73 -14.39 2.46
CA ASN A 184 -5.29 -14.70 2.52
C ASN A 184 -4.47 -13.47 2.95
N ALA A 185 -4.81 -12.29 2.45
CA ALA A 185 -4.15 -11.05 2.86
C ALA A 185 -4.47 -10.66 4.31
N CYS A 186 -5.69 -10.91 4.80
CA CYS A 186 -6.00 -10.79 6.23
C CYS A 186 -5.11 -11.70 7.08
N ARG A 187 -4.91 -12.96 6.68
CA ARG A 187 -4.03 -13.88 7.41
C ARG A 187 -2.56 -13.43 7.37
N ALA A 188 -2.10 -12.89 6.24
CA ALA A 188 -0.77 -12.26 6.16
C ALA A 188 -0.62 -11.11 7.18
N LEU A 189 -1.65 -10.27 7.35
CA LEU A 189 -1.67 -9.18 8.34
C LEU A 189 -1.79 -9.68 9.78
N ALA A 190 -2.47 -10.80 10.00
CA ALA A 190 -2.58 -11.43 11.32
C ALA A 190 -1.19 -11.75 11.90
N ASP A 191 -0.30 -12.26 11.06
CA ASP A 191 1.06 -12.67 11.44
C ASP A 191 2.10 -11.55 11.30
N ALA A 192 1.85 -10.54 10.45
CA ALA A 192 2.76 -9.43 10.21
C ALA A 192 3.03 -8.61 11.47
N ASP A 193 4.27 -8.61 11.96
CA ASP A 193 4.74 -7.75 13.05
C ASP A 193 6.23 -7.43 12.84
N VAL A 194 6.55 -6.16 12.63
CA VAL A 194 7.92 -5.69 12.42
C VAL A 194 8.34 -4.64 13.45
N ARG A 195 7.59 -4.49 14.55
CA ARG A 195 7.84 -3.46 15.58
C ARG A 195 9.26 -3.52 16.14
N ASP A 196 9.73 -4.72 16.45
CA ASP A 196 11.06 -4.93 17.03
C ASP A 196 12.20 -4.79 16.01
N GLN A 197 11.90 -4.56 14.73
CA GLN A 197 12.88 -4.51 13.65
C GLN A 197 13.01 -3.12 13.02
N LEU A 198 12.16 -2.17 13.41
CA LEU A 198 12.14 -0.83 12.80
C LEU A 198 13.48 -0.09 12.89
N HIS A 199 14.23 -0.29 13.98
CA HIS A 199 15.55 0.30 14.18
C HIS A 199 16.61 -0.17 13.17
N GLN A 200 16.33 -1.25 12.43
CA GLN A 200 17.22 -1.78 11.38
C GLN A 200 17.09 -0.98 10.08
N ILE A 201 16.02 -0.20 9.89
CA ILE A 201 15.80 0.58 8.67
C ILE A 201 16.82 1.73 8.61
N GLN A 202 17.69 1.70 7.59
CA GLN A 202 18.76 2.70 7.39
C GLN A 202 18.57 3.59 6.15
N ILE A 203 17.53 3.34 5.35
CA ILE A 203 17.24 4.15 4.16
C ILE A 203 16.28 5.29 4.50
N PRO A 204 16.30 6.42 3.75
CA PRO A 204 15.36 7.51 3.97
C PRO A 204 13.92 7.01 3.97
N THR A 205 13.17 7.40 5.00
CA THR A 205 11.78 6.94 5.20
C THR A 205 10.85 8.14 5.38
N LEU A 206 9.74 8.17 4.66
CA LEU A 206 8.65 9.11 4.91
C LEU A 206 7.50 8.34 5.55
N ILE A 207 6.94 8.85 6.64
CA ILE A 207 5.75 8.31 7.28
C ILE A 207 4.63 9.35 7.07
N ILE A 208 3.52 8.93 6.49
CA ILE A 208 2.33 9.76 6.30
C ILE A 208 1.20 9.17 7.14
N ALA A 209 0.63 9.96 8.05
CA ALA A 209 -0.52 9.57 8.86
C ALA A 209 -1.78 10.36 8.48
N GLY A 210 -2.94 9.71 8.55
CA GLY A 210 -4.23 10.40 8.52
C GLY A 210 -4.63 10.82 9.92
N GLN A 211 -4.91 12.11 10.12
CA GLN A 211 -5.38 12.67 11.39
C GLN A 211 -6.66 11.99 11.90
N TYR A 212 -7.51 11.53 10.99
CA TYR A 212 -8.81 10.91 11.28
C TYR A 212 -8.83 9.40 10.99
N ASP A 213 -7.65 8.77 10.88
CA ASP A 213 -7.54 7.35 10.54
C ASP A 213 -7.84 6.46 11.77
N PRO A 214 -8.94 5.67 11.76
CA PRO A 214 -9.27 4.80 12.89
C PRO A 214 -8.59 3.42 12.79
N VAL A 215 -7.91 3.12 11.68
CA VAL A 215 -7.31 1.81 11.39
C VAL A 215 -5.84 1.79 11.78
N THR A 216 -5.11 2.84 11.37
CA THR A 216 -3.68 3.02 11.61
C THR A 216 -3.45 4.46 12.04
N THR A 217 -3.33 4.63 13.34
CA THR A 217 -3.49 5.91 14.02
C THR A 217 -2.24 6.79 13.91
N VAL A 218 -2.39 8.07 14.25
CA VAL A 218 -1.23 8.97 14.43
C VAL A 218 -0.24 8.39 15.44
N GLN A 219 -0.71 7.71 16.49
CA GLN A 219 0.17 7.07 17.48
C GLN A 219 1.00 5.93 16.86
N ASP A 220 0.44 5.17 15.93
CA ASP A 220 1.21 4.14 15.20
C ASP A 220 2.31 4.77 14.35
N ALA A 221 2.02 5.91 13.72
CA ALA A 221 2.97 6.67 12.93
C ALA A 221 4.08 7.29 13.79
N GLU A 222 3.73 7.88 14.93
CA GLU A 222 4.70 8.40 15.91
C GLU A 222 5.59 7.29 16.47
N PHE A 223 5.03 6.10 16.76
CA PHE A 223 5.80 4.93 17.17
C PHE A 223 6.85 4.53 16.13
N MET A 224 6.46 4.47 14.85
CA MET A 224 7.40 4.19 13.77
C MET A 224 8.46 5.28 13.65
N HIS A 225 8.07 6.56 13.73
CA HIS A 225 8.98 7.70 13.60
C HIS A 225 10.04 7.71 14.70
N GLN A 226 9.67 7.37 15.93
CA GLN A 226 10.59 7.27 17.07
C GLN A 226 11.65 6.18 16.90
N LEU A 227 11.34 5.10 16.17
CA LEU A 227 12.22 3.94 16.02
C LEU A 227 13.02 3.94 14.72
N ILE A 228 12.58 4.65 13.69
CA ILE A 228 13.28 4.76 12.40
C ILE A 228 14.06 6.09 12.38
N ALA A 229 15.37 6.02 12.64
CA ALA A 229 16.22 7.21 12.75
C ALA A 229 16.25 8.10 11.49
N THR A 230 16.04 7.50 10.32
CA THR A 230 16.05 8.17 9.01
C THR A 230 14.67 8.66 8.56
N SER A 231 13.68 8.65 9.47
CA SER A 231 12.31 8.95 9.11
C SER A 231 11.95 10.44 9.22
N GLN A 232 11.03 10.88 8.36
CA GLN A 232 10.25 12.11 8.49
C GLN A 232 8.78 11.74 8.70
N LEU A 233 8.04 12.50 9.50
CA LEU A 233 6.63 12.26 9.78
C LEU A 233 5.78 13.45 9.32
N GLU A 234 4.74 13.16 8.55
CA GLU A 234 3.76 14.12 8.08
C GLU A 234 2.35 13.65 8.41
N ILE A 235 1.52 14.54 8.97
CA ILE A 235 0.14 14.23 9.35
C ILE A 235 -0.80 15.03 8.45
N LEU A 236 -1.66 14.33 7.72
CA LEU A 236 -2.62 14.92 6.80
C LEU A 236 -4.02 14.93 7.41
N ALA A 237 -4.80 15.98 7.11
CA ALA A 237 -6.22 16.08 7.49
C ALA A 237 -7.08 15.15 6.61
N ALA A 238 -6.90 13.84 6.80
CA ALA A 238 -7.54 12.75 6.08
C ALA A 238 -7.78 11.55 7.00
N SER A 239 -8.61 10.61 6.56
CA SER A 239 -8.70 9.28 7.16
C SER A 239 -7.70 8.31 6.52
N HIS A 240 -8.07 7.03 6.35
CA HIS A 240 -7.15 5.95 5.98
C HIS A 240 -6.65 5.99 4.53
N LEU A 241 -7.43 6.46 3.57
CA LEU A 241 -6.99 6.61 2.16
C LEU A 241 -6.63 8.06 1.85
N SER A 242 -5.61 8.57 2.56
CA SER A 242 -5.19 9.98 2.45
C SER A 242 -4.75 10.39 1.04
N ASN A 243 -4.27 9.43 0.24
CA ASN A 243 -3.87 9.67 -1.15
C ASN A 243 -5.07 10.00 -2.07
N ILE A 244 -6.28 9.57 -1.70
CA ILE A 244 -7.54 9.88 -2.41
C ILE A 244 -8.22 11.08 -1.77
N GLU A 245 -8.27 11.14 -0.44
CA GLU A 245 -8.97 12.18 0.31
C GLU A 245 -8.27 13.55 0.21
N GLN A 246 -6.93 13.58 0.22
CA GLN A 246 -6.11 14.79 0.15
C GLN A 246 -5.04 14.64 -0.95
N PRO A 247 -5.42 14.45 -2.23
CA PRO A 247 -4.48 14.02 -3.26
C PRO A 247 -3.41 15.07 -3.55
N GLN A 248 -3.75 16.36 -3.54
CA GLN A 248 -2.79 17.44 -3.79
C GLN A 248 -1.74 17.51 -2.68
N VAL A 249 -2.18 17.46 -1.41
CA VAL A 249 -1.26 17.53 -0.26
C VAL A 249 -0.40 16.27 -0.20
N PHE A 250 -0.99 15.09 -0.40
CA PHE A 250 -0.26 13.82 -0.48
C PHE A 250 0.83 13.87 -1.55
N ASN A 251 0.51 14.31 -2.77
CA ASN A 251 1.44 14.38 -3.89
C ASN A 251 2.58 15.37 -3.62
N GLN A 252 2.28 16.53 -3.04
CA GLN A 252 3.28 17.53 -2.67
C GLN A 252 4.23 16.99 -1.60
N THR A 253 3.69 16.37 -0.56
CA THR A 253 4.47 15.77 0.53
C THR A 253 5.40 14.68 0.00
N LEU A 254 4.87 13.75 -0.80
CA LEU A 254 5.66 12.68 -1.41
C LEU A 254 6.76 13.22 -2.34
N SER A 255 6.41 14.16 -3.22
CA SER A 255 7.36 14.74 -4.19
C SER A 255 8.49 15.50 -3.49
N LYS A 256 8.14 16.32 -2.49
CA LYS A 256 9.12 17.08 -1.71
C LYS A 256 10.10 16.15 -1.01
N PHE A 257 9.62 15.05 -0.44
CA PHE A 257 10.49 14.06 0.18
C PHE A 257 11.43 13.41 -0.84
N ILE A 258 10.89 12.90 -1.95
CA ILE A 258 11.68 12.22 -3.00
C ILE A 258 12.74 13.13 -3.60
N GLN A 259 12.42 14.41 -3.84
CA GLN A 259 13.37 15.39 -4.42
C GLN A 259 14.57 15.71 -3.52
N ASN A 260 14.51 15.39 -2.22
CA ASN A 260 15.59 15.63 -1.27
C ASN A 260 16.51 14.41 -1.07
N ILE A 261 16.31 13.32 -1.83
CA ILE A 261 17.11 12.09 -1.80
C ILE A 261 18.08 12.09 -2.98
#